data_AF-A0A0K0EY02-F1
#
_entry.id   AF-A0A0K0EY02-F1
#
_cell.length_a   1.000
_cell.length_b   1.000
_cell.length_c   1.000
_cell.angle_alpha   90.00
_cell.angle_beta   90.00
_cell.angle_gamma   90.00
#
_symmetry.space_group_name_H-M   'P 1'
#
loop_
_entity.id
_entity.type
_entity.pdbx_description
1 polymer ?
#
loop_
_entity_poly.entity_id
_entity_poly.type
_entity_poly.pdbx_seq_one_letter_code
_entity_poly.pdbx_strand_id
1 'polypeptide(L)' 'MDPLKVHLRHSGNTDLEDEEHTGRPSTFNEDFLKLLIQDDPYITIRELEENMSYNHTTISRRINALGYVQKLSR' A
#
# COMPACT_ATOMS: atom_id res chain seq x y z
N MET A 1 -40.49 -0.84 22.43
CA MET A 1 -40.18 0.44 21.76
C MET A 1 -38.73 0.74 22.05
N ASP A 2 -37.95 -0.01 21.29
CA ASP A 2 -36.54 -0.34 21.31
C ASP A 2 -35.73 0.83 20.69
N PRO A 3 -34.37 0.82 20.68
CA PRO A 3 -33.50 -0.30 21.02
C PRO A 3 -32.22 0.03 21.81
N LEU A 4 -31.69 -1.05 22.41
CA LEU A 4 -30.27 -1.43 22.50
C LEU A 4 -29.24 -0.46 21.88
N LYS A 5 -28.22 -0.04 22.64
CA LYS A 5 -26.83 -0.54 22.44
C LYS A 5 -25.87 -0.12 23.57
N VAL A 6 -25.57 -1.14 24.36
CA VAL A 6 -24.41 -1.43 25.22
C VAL A 6 -23.25 -0.44 25.27
N HIS A 7 -22.86 -0.09 26.50
CA HIS A 7 -21.52 0.34 26.86
C HIS A 7 -20.56 -0.85 26.66
N LEU A 8 -19.78 -0.84 25.59
CA LEU A 8 -18.64 -1.76 25.45
C LEU A 8 -17.36 -0.95 25.59
N ARG A 9 -16.82 -0.94 26.82
CA ARG A 9 -15.40 -0.73 27.05
C ARG A 9 -14.71 -2.10 26.88
N HIS A 10 -13.47 -2.06 26.38
CA HIS A 10 -12.45 -3.11 26.47
C HIS A 10 -12.39 -4.13 25.31
N SER A 11 -11.37 -4.03 24.46
CA SER A 11 -10.27 -5.00 24.36
C SER A 11 -9.37 -4.61 23.17
N GLY A 12 -8.06 -4.79 23.31
CA GLY A 12 -7.09 -4.45 22.28
C GLY A 12 -7.25 -5.31 21.03
N ASN A 13 -7.60 -4.66 19.92
CA ASN A 13 -7.24 -5.14 18.60
C ASN A 13 -5.95 -4.46 18.20
N THR A 14 -4.84 -5.17 18.40
CA THR A 14 -3.68 -5.06 17.53
C THR A 14 -4.06 -5.68 16.20
N ASP A 15 -4.83 -4.94 15.42
CA ASP A 15 -5.04 -5.24 14.01
C ASP A 15 -5.11 -3.88 13.36
N LEU A 16 -3.93 -3.35 13.05
CA LEU A 16 -3.80 -2.33 12.03
C LEU A 16 -4.04 -3.06 10.70
N GLU A 17 -5.27 -3.55 10.49
CA GLU A 17 -5.74 -3.77 9.14
C GLU A 17 -5.65 -2.39 8.52
N ASP A 18 -4.80 -2.25 7.51
CA ASP A 18 -4.76 -1.12 6.61
C ASP A 18 -6.15 -1.04 5.95
N GLU A 19 -7.13 -0.53 6.70
CA GLU A 19 -8.41 -0.09 6.15
C GLU A 19 -8.02 0.90 5.07
N GLU A 20 -8.33 0.53 3.83
CA GLU A 20 -8.22 1.36 2.64
C GLU A 20 -8.69 2.77 2.98
N HIS A 21 -7.74 3.65 3.28
CA HIS A 21 -8.05 5.01 3.66
C HIS A 21 -8.87 5.60 2.52
N THR A 22 -10.17 5.83 2.76
CA THR A 22 -11.11 6.48 1.86
C THR A 22 -10.79 7.98 1.72
N GLY A 23 -9.50 8.33 1.67
CA GLY A 23 -9.03 9.56 1.09
C GLY A 23 -9.16 9.50 -0.43
N ARG A 24 -9.21 10.68 -1.06
CA ARG A 24 -9.25 10.88 -2.51
C ARG A 24 -8.53 9.75 -3.26
N PRO A 25 -9.15 9.10 -4.26
CA PRO A 25 -8.51 8.01 -4.97
C PRO A 25 -7.16 8.49 -5.44
N SER A 26 -6.10 7.84 -4.95
CA SER A 26 -4.76 8.10 -5.41
C SER A 26 -4.77 7.80 -6.90
N THR A 27 -4.39 8.76 -7.73
CA THR A 27 -4.27 8.53 -9.18
C THR A 27 -3.24 7.46 -9.51
N PHE A 28 -2.44 7.06 -8.52
CA PHE A 28 -1.45 6.02 -8.60
C PHE A 28 -2.09 4.63 -8.66
N ASN A 29 -1.74 3.85 -9.68
CA ASN A 29 -2.23 2.48 -9.86
C ASN A 29 -1.38 1.49 -9.05
N GLU A 30 -1.82 1.17 -7.83
CA GLU A 30 -1.12 0.26 -6.92
C GLU A 30 -1.13 -1.19 -7.39
N ASP A 31 -2.21 -1.63 -8.03
CA ASP A 31 -2.31 -2.98 -8.58
C ASP A 31 -1.26 -3.21 -9.67
N PHE A 32 -1.06 -2.21 -10.53
CA PHE A 32 -0.01 -2.26 -11.54
C PHE A 32 1.40 -2.29 -10.93
N LEU A 33 1.65 -1.53 -9.85
CA LEU A 33 2.91 -1.60 -9.11
C LEU A 33 3.15 -3.00 -8.53
N LYS A 34 2.13 -3.59 -7.90
CA LYS A 34 2.21 -4.95 -7.33
C LYS A 34 2.50 -5.99 -8.40
N LEU A 35 1.86 -5.89 -9.57
CA LEU A 35 2.09 -6.78 -10.70
C LEU A 35 3.56 -6.73 -11.17
N LEU A 36 4.13 -5.53 -11.32
CA LEU A 36 5.54 -5.37 -11.74
C LEU A 36 6.52 -5.97 -10.72
N ILE A 37 6.29 -5.74 -9.42
CA ILE A 37 7.12 -6.31 -8.34
C ILE A 37 6.98 -7.83 -8.25
N GLN A 38 5.78 -8.37 -8.53
CA GLN A 38 5.54 -9.81 -8.53
C GLN A 38 6.16 -10.50 -9.74
N ASP A 39 6.16 -9.85 -10.91
CA ASP A 39 6.78 -10.34 -12.14
C ASP A 39 8.31 -10.36 -12.03
N ASP A 40 8.91 -9.26 -11.58
CA ASP A 40 10.34 -9.18 -11.27
C ASP A 40 10.58 -8.61 -9.86
N PRO A 41 10.88 -9.46 -8.85
CA PRO A 41 11.12 -9.00 -7.48
C PRO A 41 12.41 -8.18 -7.34
N TYR A 42 13.25 -8.13 -8.37
CA TYR A 42 14.48 -7.33 -8.42
C TYR A 42 14.34 -6.06 -9.24
N ILE A 43 13.11 -5.73 -9.68
CA ILE A 43 12.85 -4.52 -10.45
C ILE A 43 13.29 -3.28 -9.69
N THR A 44 14.06 -2.43 -10.37
CA THR A 44 14.60 -1.21 -9.76
C THR A 44 13.56 -0.09 -9.76
N ILE A 45 13.69 0.89 -8.85
CA ILE A 45 12.89 2.13 -8.91
C ILE A 45 12.90 2.73 -10.32
N ARG A 46 14.06 2.78 -10.98
CA ARG A 46 14.19 3.41 -12.31
C ARG A 46 13.35 2.69 -13.35
N GLU A 47 13.34 1.37 -13.34
CA GLU A 47 12.48 0.58 -14.25
C GLU A 47 11.00 0.80 -13.92
N LEU A 48 10.63 0.92 -12.65
CA LEU A 48 9.26 1.27 -12.24
C LEU A 48 8.85 2.69 -12.68
N GLU A 49 9.76 3.66 -12.63
CA GLU A 49 9.53 5.01 -13.16
C GLU A 49 9.24 4.97 -14.67
N GLU A 50 10.03 4.22 -15.43
CA GLU A 50 9.85 4.07 -16.88
C GLU A 50 8.53 3.36 -17.22
N ASN A 51 8.19 2.29 -16.49
CA ASN A 51 6.97 1.52 -16.73
C ASN A 51 5.69 2.26 -16.31
N MET A 52 5.72 3.00 -15.20
CA MET A 52 4.52 3.65 -14.66
C MET A 52 4.44 5.15 -14.96
N SER A 53 5.50 5.76 -15.50
CA SER A 53 5.61 7.20 -15.76
C SER A 53 5.38 8.10 -14.53
N TYR A 54 5.72 7.59 -13.33
CA TYR A 54 5.75 8.38 -12.09
C TYR A 54 7.19 8.67 -11.68
N ASN A 55 7.40 9.73 -10.90
CA ASN A 55 8.73 10.03 -10.38
C ASN A 55 9.16 9.04 -9.27
N HIS A 56 10.48 8.91 -9.08
CA HIS A 56 11.11 8.01 -8.12
C HIS A 56 10.56 8.21 -6.70
N THR A 57 10.27 9.46 -6.34
CA THR A 57 9.76 9.79 -5.00
C THR A 57 8.37 9.21 -4.77
N THR A 58 7.49 9.26 -5.77
CA THR A 58 6.14 8.67 -5.67
C THR A 58 6.22 7.15 -5.62
N ILE A 59 7.01 6.54 -6.50
CA ILE A 59 7.21 5.09 -6.51
C ILE A 59 7.78 4.61 -5.17
N SER A 60 8.85 5.24 -4.69
CA SER A 60 9.51 4.88 -3.42
C SER A 60 8.56 4.99 -2.22
N ARG A 61 7.78 6.08 -2.15
CA ARG A 61 6.76 6.25 -1.11
C ARG A 61 5.70 5.17 -1.15
N ARG A 62 5.26 4.75 -2.35
CA ARG A 62 4.22 3.73 -2.48
C ARG A 62 4.72 2.33 -2.15
N ILE A 63 5.93 1.98 -2.58
CA ILE A 63 6.59 0.74 -2.17
C ILE A 63 6.70 0.66 -0.64
N ASN A 64 7.13 1.75 0.00
CA ASN A 64 7.22 1.82 1.46
C ASN A 64 5.85 1.71 2.15
N ALA A 65 4.83 2.40 1.63
CA ALA A 65 3.46 2.33 2.15
C ALA A 65 2.85 0.92 2.04
N LEU A 66 3.20 0.16 1.00
CA LEU A 66 2.77 -1.22 0.81
C LEU A 66 3.61 -2.24 1.61
N GLY A 67 4.61 -1.80 2.38
CA GLY A 67 5.47 -2.67 3.18
C GLY A 67 6.52 -3.45 2.37
N TYR A 68 6.71 -3.13 1.09
CA TYR A 68 7.74 -3.76 0.27
C TYR A 68 9.13 -3.19 0.58
N VAL A 69 10.14 -4.05 0.56
CA VAL A 69 11.55 -3.68 0.69
C VAL A 69 12.25 -4.04 -0.61
N GLN A 70 12.81 -3.04 -1.28
CA GLN A 70 13.63 -3.29 -2.46
C GLN A 70 14.92 -4.02 -2.08
N LYS A 71 15.15 -5.16 -2.72
CA LYS A 71 16.40 -5.90 -2.61
C LYS A 71 17.32 -5.45 -3.73
N LEU A 72 18.43 -4.82 -3.37
CA LEU A 72 19.53 -4.50 -4.27
C LEU A 72 20.40 -5.75 -4.44
N SER A 73 19.93 -6.75 -5.17
CA SER A 73 20.75 -7.88 -5.59
C SER A 73 20.26 -8.39 -6.93
N ARG A 74 21.18 -8.85 -7.78
CA ARG A 74 20.89 -9.65 -8.96
C ARG A 74 21.66 -10.96 -8.85
#